data_AF-A0A820UIZ1-F1
#
_entry.id   AF-A0A820UIZ1-F1
#
_cell.length_a   1.000
_cell.length_b   1.000
_cell.length_c   1.000
_cell.angle_alpha   90.00
_cell.angle_beta   90.00
_cell.angle_gamma   90.00
#
_symmetry.space_group_name_H-M   'P 1'
#
loop_
_entity.id
_entity.type
_entity.pdbx_description
1 polymer ?
#
loop_
_entity_poly.entity_id
_entity_poly.type
_entity_poly.pdbx_seq_one_letter_code
_entity_poly.pdbx_strand_id
1 'polypeptide(L)'
;MTTTEINYKVIIETGESNINANVILCIYGDENTTTNLPLRTTKDGSDAKFDQDSILEFDLRATDVGKITKINIGHDSDDSEQNWFLKSIQIESNDEHYTFTANRWLSKEKDDNKTYIDLTPDGRKTPPSSPVLPKNQATYTITVVTSSEADASTDSGVLMTIFGDKDQTTQFPLSNT
;
A
#
# COMPACT_ATOMS: atom_id res chain seq x y z
N MET A 1 9.27 20.83 -12.61
CA MET A 1 9.08 21.18 -11.19
C MET A 1 9.82 20.13 -10.39
N THR A 2 10.66 20.51 -9.44
CA THR A 2 11.38 19.56 -8.56
C THR A 2 10.46 19.16 -7.43
N THR A 3 10.13 17.88 -7.33
CA THR A 3 9.38 17.34 -6.19
C THR A 3 10.28 17.33 -4.97
N THR A 4 9.86 17.96 -3.88
CA THR A 4 10.62 17.96 -2.62
C THR A 4 10.45 16.62 -1.90
N GLU A 5 11.49 16.18 -1.21
CA GLU A 5 11.41 15.02 -0.32
C GLU A 5 11.48 15.45 1.15
N ILE A 6 10.68 14.80 1.99
CA ILE A 6 10.66 14.97 3.44
C ILE A 6 10.83 13.62 4.14
N ASN A 7 11.02 13.67 5.46
CA ASN A 7 11.04 12.48 6.31
C ASN A 7 9.64 12.23 6.90
N TYR A 8 9.15 11.02 6.74
CA TYR A 8 7.96 10.51 7.41
C TYR A 8 8.41 9.59 8.54
N LYS A 9 7.99 9.89 9.77
CA LYS A 9 8.12 8.92 10.87
C LYS A 9 6.88 8.04 10.86
N VAL A 10 7.05 6.73 10.72
CA VAL A 10 5.95 5.78 10.64
C VAL A 10 6.05 4.81 11.81
N ILE A 11 4.96 4.65 12.56
CA ILE A 11 4.86 3.68 13.65
C ILE A 11 3.73 2.71 13.30
N ILE A 12 4.02 1.41 13.31
CA ILE A 12 3.06 0.36 12.96
C ILE A 12 2.89 -0.56 14.17
N GLU A 13 1.63 -0.81 14.53
CA GLU A 13 1.27 -1.76 15.57
C GLU A 13 0.65 -3.02 14.95
N THR A 14 1.24 -4.17 15.24
CA THR A 14 0.75 -5.48 14.80
C THR A 14 -0.06 -6.15 15.90
N GLY A 15 -1.03 -6.98 15.50
CA GLY A 15 -1.67 -7.97 16.38
C GLY A 15 -1.10 -9.34 16.12
N GLU A 16 -1.96 -10.36 16.00
CA GLU A 16 -1.54 -11.68 15.56
C GLU A 16 -0.89 -11.63 14.16
N SER A 17 0.30 -12.16 14.03
CA SER A 17 1.04 -12.11 12.76
C SER A 17 2.04 -13.24 12.64
N ASN A 18 2.16 -13.78 11.44
CA ASN A 18 3.18 -14.77 11.06
C ASN A 18 3.74 -14.51 9.65
N ILE A 19 3.67 -13.28 9.16
CA ILE A 19 4.12 -12.95 7.81
C ILE A 19 5.65 -12.96 7.72
N ASN A 20 6.14 -13.47 6.59
CA ASN A 20 7.53 -13.39 6.17
C ASN A 20 7.55 -12.95 4.71
N ALA A 21 7.18 -11.69 4.49
CA ALA A 21 6.98 -11.10 3.17
C ALA A 21 7.34 -9.62 3.17
N ASN A 22 7.46 -9.01 1.99
CA ASN A 22 7.73 -7.59 1.91
C ASN A 22 6.46 -6.82 2.24
N VAL A 23 6.57 -5.91 3.21
CA VAL A 23 5.50 -4.94 3.50
C VAL A 23 5.81 -3.64 2.77
N ILE A 24 4.80 -3.10 2.10
CA ILE A 24 4.88 -1.89 1.28
C ILE A 24 3.85 -0.89 1.79
N LEU A 25 4.27 0.36 1.96
CA LEU A 25 3.43 1.51 2.28
C LEU A 25 3.40 2.49 1.11
N CYS A 26 2.24 3.04 0.79
CA CYS A 26 2.08 4.20 -0.09
C CYS A 26 1.31 5.29 0.66
N ILE A 27 1.79 6.53 0.58
CA ILE A 27 1.18 7.68 1.23
C ILE A 27 0.61 8.61 0.15
N TYR A 28 -0.65 8.98 0.29
CA TYR A 28 -1.36 9.89 -0.61
C TYR A 28 -1.70 11.16 0.16
N GLY A 29 -1.38 12.31 -0.41
CA GLY A 29 -1.77 13.61 0.11
C GLY A 29 -2.64 14.38 -0.86
N ASP A 30 -2.83 15.67 -0.60
CA ASP A 30 -3.59 16.58 -1.45
C ASP A 30 -2.77 17.20 -2.59
N GLU A 31 -1.44 17.15 -2.50
CA GLU A 31 -0.54 17.67 -3.53
C GLU A 31 0.10 16.56 -4.37
N ASN A 32 0.62 15.50 -3.72
CA ASN A 32 1.33 14.41 -4.41
C ASN A 32 0.98 13.04 -3.81
N THR A 33 1.67 12.01 -4.30
CA THR A 33 1.63 10.64 -3.79
C THR A 33 3.05 10.10 -3.80
N THR A 34 3.43 9.33 -2.77
CA THR A 34 4.73 8.66 -2.76
C THR A 34 4.76 7.50 -3.75
N THR A 35 5.94 7.10 -4.20
CA THR A 35 6.13 5.75 -4.74
C THR A 35 5.90 4.70 -3.64
N ASN A 36 5.99 3.42 -4.00
CA ASN A 36 6.01 2.32 -3.03
C ASN A 36 7.19 2.49 -2.07
N LEU A 37 6.91 2.48 -0.77
CA LEU A 37 7.90 2.56 0.31
C LEU A 37 8.05 1.19 0.97
N PRO A 38 9.11 0.42 0.66
CA PRO A 38 9.35 -0.86 1.30
C PRO A 38 9.74 -0.67 2.77
N LEU A 39 9.06 -1.36 3.68
CA LEU A 39 9.31 -1.27 5.12
C LEU A 39 10.31 -2.35 5.56
N ARG A 40 11.56 -2.23 5.11
CA ARG A 40 12.60 -3.26 5.29
C ARG A 40 13.43 -3.11 6.54
N THR A 41 13.73 -1.87 6.92
CA THR A 41 14.67 -1.57 8.02
C THR A 41 14.00 -0.61 8.97
N THR A 42 13.91 -0.99 10.24
CA THR A 42 13.36 -0.13 11.29
C THR A 42 14.32 1.01 11.62
N LYS A 43 13.81 2.00 12.33
CA LYS A 43 14.53 3.20 12.75
C LYS A 43 15.83 2.91 13.53
N ASP A 44 15.90 1.79 14.25
CA ASP A 44 17.10 1.37 14.97
C ASP A 44 18.14 0.67 14.07
N GLY A 45 17.85 0.50 12.78
CA GLY A 45 18.72 -0.13 11.79
C GLY A 45 18.59 -1.65 11.70
N SER A 46 17.67 -2.27 12.43
CA SER A 46 17.40 -3.72 12.33
C SER A 46 16.44 -4.06 11.19
N ASP A 47 16.44 -5.32 10.75
CA ASP A 47 15.48 -5.81 9.76
C ASP A 47 14.07 -5.81 10.37
N ALA A 48 13.10 -5.27 9.63
CA ALA A 48 11.73 -5.19 10.05
C ALA A 48 11.09 -6.59 10.15
N LYS A 49 10.62 -6.93 11.34
CA LYS A 49 9.89 -8.16 11.63
C LYS A 49 8.50 -7.82 12.11
N PHE A 50 7.51 -8.08 11.27
CA PHE A 50 6.10 -7.85 11.58
C PHE A 50 5.55 -9.02 12.41
N ASP A 51 6.23 -9.35 13.50
CA ASP A 51 5.89 -10.43 14.42
C ASP A 51 4.61 -10.07 15.21
N GLN A 52 4.08 -11.05 15.93
CA GLN A 52 2.90 -10.84 16.77
C GLN A 52 3.13 -9.74 17.83
N ASP A 53 2.12 -8.89 18.02
CA ASP A 53 2.04 -7.86 19.08
C ASP A 53 3.27 -6.94 19.15
N SER A 54 3.83 -6.61 17.99
CA SER A 54 5.03 -5.80 17.83
C SER A 54 4.70 -4.35 17.46
N ILE A 55 5.59 -3.44 17.86
CA ILE A 55 5.58 -2.03 17.45
C ILE A 55 6.85 -1.79 16.64
N LEU A 56 6.68 -1.38 15.38
CA LEU A 56 7.79 -1.08 14.48
C LEU A 56 7.81 0.42 14.18
N GLU A 57 8.98 1.04 14.33
CA GLU A 57 9.20 2.44 13.96
C GLU A 57 10.09 2.52 12.71
N PHE A 58 9.78 3.45 11.82
CA PHE A 58 10.51 3.71 10.58
C PHE A 58 10.73 5.21 10.39
N ASP A 59 11.89 5.57 9.83
CA ASP A 59 12.16 6.90 9.27
C ASP A 59 12.30 6.76 7.76
N LEU A 60 11.29 7.23 7.01
CA LEU A 60 11.19 7.06 5.56
C LEU A 60 11.37 8.40 4.85
N ARG A 61 12.37 8.49 3.96
CA ARG A 61 12.53 9.64 3.08
C ARG A 61 11.76 9.43 1.78
N ALA A 62 10.80 10.31 1.50
CA ALA A 62 9.95 10.20 0.31
C ALA A 62 9.43 11.56 -0.15
N THR A 63 8.78 11.59 -1.32
CA THR A 63 8.06 12.76 -1.85
C THR A 63 7.16 13.41 -0.81
N ASP A 64 7.23 14.73 -0.69
CA ASP A 64 6.27 15.52 0.08
C ASP A 64 4.90 15.47 -0.59
N VAL A 65 3.92 14.91 0.12
CA VAL A 65 2.55 14.75 -0.38
C VAL A 65 1.64 15.90 0.02
N GLY A 66 2.12 16.87 0.79
CA GLY A 66 1.29 17.85 1.47
C GLY A 66 0.53 17.21 2.63
N LYS A 67 -0.76 17.51 2.74
CA LYS A 67 -1.61 16.99 3.81
C LYS A 67 -2.01 15.55 3.51
N ILE A 68 -1.62 14.59 4.36
CA ILE A 68 -1.96 13.18 4.14
C ILE A 68 -3.48 12.99 4.14
N THR A 69 -4.01 12.37 3.08
CA THR A 69 -5.44 12.12 2.87
C THR A 69 -5.78 10.64 2.95
N LYS A 70 -4.85 9.76 2.54
CA LYS A 70 -5.02 8.32 2.52
C LYS A 70 -3.66 7.62 2.59
N ILE A 71 -3.63 6.39 3.10
CA ILE A 71 -2.52 5.46 2.93
C ILE A 71 -3.01 4.14 2.31
N ASN A 72 -2.12 3.44 1.61
CA ASN A 72 -2.29 2.03 1.28
C ASN A 72 -1.14 1.25 1.93
N ILE A 73 -1.45 0.15 2.59
CA ILE A 73 -0.43 -0.74 3.14
C ILE A 73 -0.80 -2.19 2.84
N GLY A 74 0.19 -3.02 2.56
CA GLY A 74 -0.02 -4.44 2.35
C GLY A 74 1.27 -5.23 2.28
N HIS A 75 1.12 -6.54 2.09
CA HIS A 75 2.23 -7.45 1.87
C HIS A 75 2.09 -8.20 0.54
N ASP A 76 3.22 -8.63 -0.01
CA ASP A 76 3.31 -9.32 -1.30
C ASP A 76 3.33 -10.85 -1.21
N SER A 77 3.10 -11.41 -0.02
CA SER A 77 3.11 -12.86 0.17
C SER A 77 2.09 -13.57 -0.72
N ASP A 78 2.54 -14.63 -1.39
CA ASP A 78 1.66 -15.51 -2.13
C ASP A 78 1.11 -16.69 -1.32
N ASP A 79 1.66 -16.91 -0.14
CA ASP A 79 1.32 -17.99 0.79
C ASP A 79 0.06 -17.66 1.59
N SER A 80 -0.92 -18.55 1.58
CA SER A 80 -2.20 -18.34 2.28
C SER A 80 -2.09 -18.54 3.79
N GLU A 81 -1.03 -19.21 4.26
CA GLU A 81 -0.78 -19.37 5.70
C GLU A 81 -0.17 -18.09 6.31
N GLN A 82 0.28 -17.14 5.50
CA GLN A 82 0.85 -15.87 5.97
C GLN A 82 -0.25 -14.83 6.20
N ASN A 83 -0.52 -14.58 7.48
CA ASN A 83 -1.61 -13.77 7.96
C ASN A 83 -1.07 -12.63 8.82
N TRP A 84 -1.49 -11.40 8.54
CA TRP A 84 -1.09 -10.25 9.34
C TRP A 84 -2.30 -9.49 9.84
N PHE A 85 -2.53 -9.49 11.14
CA PHE A 85 -3.49 -8.58 11.76
C PHE A 85 -2.84 -7.22 11.99
N LEU A 86 -3.26 -6.23 11.21
CA LEU A 86 -2.82 -4.84 11.39
C LEU A 86 -3.75 -4.13 12.36
N LYS A 87 -3.21 -3.61 13.47
CA LYS A 87 -3.99 -2.83 14.45
C LYS A 87 -4.10 -1.38 14.02
N SER A 88 -2.96 -0.69 13.93
CA SER A 88 -2.94 0.76 13.66
C SER A 88 -1.62 1.21 13.02
N ILE A 89 -1.66 2.38 12.40
CA ILE A 89 -0.49 3.08 11.86
C ILE A 89 -0.55 4.53 12.31
N GLN A 90 0.59 5.07 12.74
CA GLN A 90 0.78 6.49 13.02
C GLN A 90 1.83 7.06 12.08
N ILE A 91 1.57 8.25 11.53
CA ILE A 91 2.50 8.94 10.64
C ILE A 91 2.70 10.38 11.12
N GLU A 92 3.95 10.79 11.26
CA GLU A 92 4.35 12.17 11.53
C GLU A 92 5.08 12.74 10.30
N SER A 93 4.63 13.91 9.82
CA SER A 93 5.24 14.64 8.70
C SER A 93 4.93 16.13 8.81
N ASN A 94 5.92 17.01 8.56
CA ASN A 94 5.72 18.47 8.56
C ASN A 94 4.96 19.00 9.80
N ASP A 95 5.34 18.52 10.99
CA ASP A 95 4.72 18.84 12.29
C ASP A 95 3.25 18.39 12.46
N GLU A 96 2.68 17.68 11.48
CA GLU A 96 1.36 17.06 11.58
C GLU A 96 1.45 15.59 11.99
N HIS A 97 0.46 15.13 12.76
CA HIS A 97 0.36 13.77 13.27
C HIS A 97 -0.94 13.13 12.78
N TYR A 98 -0.82 11.90 12.29
CA TYR A 98 -1.89 11.15 11.68
C TYR A 98 -2.00 9.78 12.34
N THR A 99 -3.23 9.36 12.63
CA THR A 99 -3.53 8.00 13.11
C THR A 99 -4.46 7.33 12.12
N PHE A 100 -4.21 6.08 11.81
CA PHE A 100 -5.01 5.23 10.93
C PHE A 100 -5.34 3.95 11.68
N THR A 101 -6.59 3.80 12.09
CA THR A 101 -7.05 2.56 12.72
C THR A 101 -7.46 1.53 11.66
N ALA A 102 -6.89 0.33 11.72
CA ALA A 102 -7.17 -0.76 10.80
C ALA A 102 -8.02 -1.87 11.44
N ASN A 103 -7.49 -2.50 12.50
CA ASN A 103 -8.07 -3.66 13.18
C ASN A 103 -8.64 -4.72 12.22
N ARG A 104 -7.85 -5.13 11.23
CA ARG A 104 -8.27 -6.04 10.16
C ARG A 104 -7.14 -6.99 9.77
N TRP A 105 -7.52 -8.20 9.36
CA TRP A 105 -6.59 -9.14 8.73
C TRP A 105 -6.20 -8.68 7.33
N LEU A 106 -4.90 -8.66 7.06
CA LEU A 106 -4.31 -8.65 5.73
C LEU A 106 -3.91 -10.10 5.44
N SER A 107 -4.72 -10.80 4.65
CA SER A 107 -4.63 -12.25 4.46
C SER A 107 -5.38 -12.68 3.21
N LYS A 108 -5.01 -13.83 2.63
CA LYS A 108 -5.74 -14.47 1.53
C LYS A 108 -6.94 -15.31 1.98
N GLU A 109 -7.01 -15.67 3.26
CA GLU A 109 -8.05 -16.59 3.80
C GLU A 109 -8.84 -16.02 4.99
N LYS A 110 -8.44 -14.85 5.51
CA LYS A 110 -9.12 -14.18 6.63
C LYS A 110 -9.74 -12.85 6.20
N ASP A 111 -10.77 -12.44 6.94
CA ASP A 111 -11.63 -11.28 6.69
C ASP A 111 -12.17 -11.21 5.25
N ASP A 112 -11.62 -10.33 4.42
CA ASP A 112 -12.08 -10.08 3.06
C ASP A 112 -11.11 -10.61 1.98
N ASN A 113 -10.19 -11.48 2.38
CA ASN A 113 -9.22 -12.16 1.51
C ASN A 113 -8.30 -11.19 0.75
N LYS A 114 -8.00 -10.03 1.32
CA LYS A 114 -7.05 -9.06 0.77
C LYS A 114 -5.82 -8.93 1.67
N THR A 115 -4.65 -8.92 1.04
CA THR A 115 -3.34 -8.72 1.69
C THR A 115 -2.95 -7.23 1.83
N TYR A 116 -3.89 -6.33 1.56
CA TYR A 116 -3.70 -4.88 1.65
C TYR A 116 -4.97 -4.16 2.15
N ILE A 117 -4.81 -2.90 2.52
CA ILE A 117 -5.89 -2.01 2.94
C ILE A 117 -5.60 -0.54 2.61
N ASP A 118 -6.63 0.18 2.20
CA ASP A 118 -6.64 1.64 2.11
C ASP A 118 -7.22 2.22 3.41
N LEU A 119 -6.51 3.16 4.02
CA LEU A 119 -6.94 3.83 5.25
C LEU A 119 -6.91 5.35 5.10
N THR A 120 -7.82 6.02 5.79
CA THR A 120 -7.90 7.48 5.88
C THR A 120 -7.64 7.91 7.32
N PRO A 121 -7.11 9.12 7.58
CA PRO A 121 -6.81 9.54 8.94
C PRO A 121 -8.04 9.56 9.85
N ASP A 122 -7.89 9.05 11.06
CA ASP A 122 -8.91 9.04 12.10
C ASP A 122 -9.37 10.46 12.47
N GLY A 123 -10.61 10.60 12.91
CA GLY A 123 -11.16 11.89 13.39
C GLY A 123 -11.42 12.94 12.29
N ARG A 124 -10.96 12.71 11.06
CA ARG A 124 -11.46 13.46 9.89
C ARG A 124 -12.78 12.84 9.48
N LYS A 125 -13.82 13.66 9.23
CA LYS A 125 -15.09 13.19 8.67
C LYS A 125 -14.82 12.62 7.28
N THR A 126 -14.50 11.34 7.23
CA THR A 126 -14.49 10.59 6.00
C THR A 126 -15.96 10.41 5.61
N PRO A 127 -16.33 10.69 4.35
CA PRO A 127 -17.46 10.00 3.75
C PRO A 127 -17.25 8.50 4.00
N PRO A 128 -18.33 7.73 4.26
CA PRO A 128 -18.23 6.37 4.78
C PRO A 128 -17.27 5.52 3.96
N SER A 129 -16.41 4.81 4.68
CA SER A 129 -15.54 3.69 4.34
C SER A 129 -15.50 3.28 2.86
N SER A 130 -14.30 3.36 2.29
CA SER A 130 -14.01 3.35 0.85
C SER A 130 -14.47 4.64 0.16
N PRO A 131 -13.73 5.17 -0.82
CA PRO A 131 -14.43 5.91 -1.86
C PRO A 131 -15.54 4.95 -2.30
N VAL A 132 -16.80 5.32 -2.09
CA VAL A 132 -17.83 4.84 -3.00
C VAL A 132 -17.33 5.39 -4.32
N LEU A 133 -16.51 4.59 -5.01
CA LEU A 133 -16.18 4.84 -6.39
C LEU A 133 -17.52 5.20 -7.01
N PRO A 134 -17.63 6.30 -7.76
CA PRO A 134 -18.83 6.58 -8.55
C PRO A 134 -19.30 5.24 -9.12
N LYS A 135 -20.61 4.94 -9.15
CA LYS A 135 -21.15 3.61 -9.54
C LYS A 135 -20.51 2.96 -10.79
N ASN A 136 -19.75 3.72 -11.56
CA ASN A 136 -19.06 3.41 -12.79
C ASN A 136 -17.51 3.49 -12.70
N GLN A 137 -16.88 3.41 -11.52
CA GLN A 137 -15.43 3.33 -11.36
C GLN A 137 -15.03 2.11 -10.54
N ALA A 138 -13.89 1.52 -10.90
CA ALA A 138 -13.27 0.38 -10.26
C ALA A 138 -11.76 0.61 -10.19
N THR A 139 -11.14 0.27 -9.06
CA THR A 139 -9.68 0.25 -8.93
C THR A 139 -9.19 -1.17 -9.23
N TYR A 140 -8.20 -1.29 -10.10
CA TYR A 140 -7.56 -2.56 -10.45
C TYR A 140 -6.08 -2.51 -10.04
N THR A 141 -5.63 -3.54 -9.32
CA THR A 141 -4.19 -3.82 -9.17
C THR A 141 -3.82 -4.84 -10.24
N ILE A 142 -2.82 -4.50 -11.06
CA ILE A 142 -2.40 -5.33 -12.19
C ILE A 142 -0.95 -5.78 -11.94
N THR A 143 -0.74 -7.09 -11.81
CA THR A 143 0.60 -7.69 -11.75
C THR A 143 0.84 -8.45 -13.05
N VAL A 144 1.92 -8.11 -13.77
CA VAL A 144 2.34 -8.80 -14.99
C VAL A 144 3.58 -9.63 -14.70
N VAL A 145 3.53 -10.92 -15.02
CA VAL A 145 4.65 -11.86 -14.84
C VAL A 145 4.98 -12.48 -16.19
N THR A 146 6.23 -12.35 -16.62
CA THR A 146 6.78 -13.04 -17.80
C THR A 146 7.53 -14.30 -17.36
N SER A 147 7.75 -15.28 -18.25
CA SER A 147 8.46 -16.51 -17.87
C SER A 147 9.97 -16.27 -17.69
N SER A 148 10.62 -17.20 -17.00
CA SER A 148 12.09 -17.22 -16.79
C SER A 148 12.84 -17.92 -17.94
N GLU A 149 12.15 -18.31 -19.00
CA GLU A 149 12.76 -18.93 -20.17
C GLU A 149 13.52 -17.88 -21.00
N ALA A 150 14.53 -18.34 -21.76
CA ALA A 150 15.17 -17.49 -22.74
C ALA A 150 14.11 -16.93 -23.73
N ASP A 151 14.27 -15.67 -24.12
CA ASP A 151 13.39 -14.96 -25.07
C ASP A 151 11.95 -14.69 -24.59
N ALA A 152 11.66 -14.84 -23.30
CA ALA A 152 10.36 -14.50 -22.71
C ALA A 152 10.15 -13.00 -22.43
N SER A 153 11.18 -12.19 -22.64
CA SER A 153 11.13 -10.73 -22.50
C SER A 153 10.55 -10.06 -23.74
N THR A 154 10.01 -8.86 -23.58
CA THR A 154 9.61 -8.00 -24.71
C THR A 154 10.11 -6.59 -24.48
N ASP A 155 10.61 -5.96 -25.54
CA ASP A 155 10.95 -4.53 -25.60
C ASP A 155 9.81 -3.71 -26.25
N SER A 156 8.72 -4.38 -26.64
CA SER A 156 7.55 -3.76 -27.24
C SER A 156 6.66 -3.12 -26.18
N GLY A 157 6.01 -2.02 -26.53
CA GLY A 157 5.01 -1.39 -25.67
C GLY A 157 3.83 -2.33 -25.44
N VAL A 158 3.63 -2.75 -24.19
CA VAL A 158 2.50 -3.60 -23.81
C VAL A 158 1.29 -2.71 -23.52
N LEU A 159 0.17 -3.03 -24.15
CA LEU A 159 -1.10 -2.32 -23.99
C LEU A 159 -2.12 -3.25 -23.33
N MET A 160 -2.93 -2.72 -22.43
CA MET A 160 -3.98 -3.46 -21.73
C MET A 160 -5.36 -2.86 -22.01
N THR A 161 -6.37 -3.73 -22.04
CA THR A 161 -7.79 -3.35 -22.04
C THR A 161 -8.52 -4.30 -21.09
N ILE A 162 -9.32 -3.75 -20.19
CA ILE A 162 -10.08 -4.53 -19.21
C ILE A 162 -11.53 -4.62 -19.68
N PHE A 163 -12.07 -5.82 -19.76
CA PHE A 163 -13.45 -6.10 -20.17
C PHE A 163 -14.29 -6.46 -18.95
N GLY A 164 -15.38 -5.73 -18.74
CA GLY A 164 -16.42 -6.04 -17.75
C GLY A 164 -17.71 -6.51 -18.42
N ASP A 165 -18.67 -6.93 -17.60
CA ASP A 165 -20.02 -7.33 -18.02
C ASP A 165 -20.87 -6.18 -18.57
N LYS A 166 -20.48 -4.93 -18.26
CA LYS A 166 -21.19 -3.70 -18.66
C LYS A 166 -20.47 -2.88 -19.73
N ASP A 167 -19.13 -2.83 -19.69
CA ASP A 167 -18.31 -2.04 -20.61
C ASP A 167 -16.84 -2.50 -20.58
N GLN A 168 -15.98 -1.89 -21.38
CA GLN A 168 -14.53 -2.06 -21.39
C GLN A 168 -13.81 -0.73 -21.13
N THR A 169 -12.59 -0.78 -20.59
CA THR A 169 -11.73 0.41 -20.53
C THR A 169 -11.26 0.82 -21.92
N THR A 170 -10.76 2.04 -22.07
CA THR A 170 -9.89 2.35 -23.22
C THR A 170 -8.63 1.50 -23.14
N GLN A 171 -7.94 1.33 -24.27
CA GLN A 171 -6.61 0.73 -24.28
C GLN A 171 -5.62 1.68 -23.60
N PHE A 172 -4.84 1.19 -22.64
CA PHE A 172 -3.84 1.99 -21.93
C PHE A 172 -2.49 1.26 -21.89
N PRO A 173 -1.35 1.98 -21.95
CA PRO A 173 -0.03 1.38 -21.88
C PRO A 173 0.30 0.92 -20.46
N LEU A 174 0.96 -0.22 -20.36
CA LEU A 174 1.59 -0.66 -19.12
C LEU A 174 3.00 -0.05 -19.04
N SER A 175 3.32 0.52 -17.88
CA SER A 175 4.65 1.08 -17.62
C SER A 175 5.20 0.43 -16.36
N ASN A 176 6.47 0.06 -16.39
CA ASN A 176 7.16 -0.44 -15.21
C ASN A 176 7.25 0.70 -14.20
N THR A 177 6.73 0.49 -13.00
CA THR A 177 6.82 1.42 -11.85
C THR A 177 7.75 0.86 -10.80
#